data_AF-A0A191ZX72-F1
#
_entry.id   AF-A0A191ZX72-F1
#
_cell.length_a   1.000
_cell.length_b   1.000
_cell.length_c   1.000
_cell.angle_alpha   90.00
_cell.angle_beta   90.00
_cell.angle_gamma   90.00
#
_symmetry.space_group_name_H-M   'P 1'
#
loop_
_entity.id
_entity.type
_entity.pdbx_description
1 polymer ?
#
loop_
_entity_poly.entity_id
_entity_poly.type
_entity_poly.pdbx_seq_one_letter_code
_entity_poly.pdbx_strand_id
1 'polypeptide(L)'
;MKRRLLMWILWPAFLCAALAELVVFAVVDPADLRFFGEQIAVSAEAVYTVSFFVFWLLCGLSSALTLYVSPGIGKLEAHEHPLV
;
A
#
# COMPACT_ATOMS: atom_id res chain seq x y z
N MET A 1 2.07 5.64 20.72
CA MET A 1 2.96 6.05 19.59
C MET A 1 2.77 5.23 18.31
N LYS A 2 2.67 3.89 18.36
CA LYS A 2 2.51 3.04 17.15
C LYS A 2 1.30 3.36 16.26
N ARG A 3 0.15 3.73 16.84
CA ARG A 3 -1.08 4.07 16.08
C ARG A 3 -0.90 5.29 15.15
N ARG A 4 -0.08 6.26 15.56
CA ARG A 4 0.23 7.45 14.73
C ARG A 4 1.07 7.04 13.52
N LEU A 5 2.05 6.16 13.70
CA LEU A 5 2.83 5.61 12.58
C LEU A 5 1.93 4.90 11.55
N LEU A 6 0.97 4.09 12.03
CA LEU A 6 0.03 3.41 11.15
C LEU A 6 -0.78 4.40 10.31
N MET A 7 -1.25 5.52 10.88
CA MET A 7 -1.93 6.57 10.12
C MET A 7 -1.01 7.21 9.07
N TRP A 8 0.26 7.45 9.42
CA TRP A 8 1.26 8.01 8.50
C TRP A 8 1.62 7.08 7.34
N ILE A 9 1.40 5.78 7.49
CA ILE A 9 1.63 4.78 6.44
C ILE A 9 0.35 4.54 5.63
N LEU A 10 -0.76 4.22 6.33
CA LEU A 10 -2.01 3.81 5.70
C LEU A 10 -2.67 4.94 4.90
N TRP A 11 -2.52 6.20 5.34
CA TRP A 11 -3.09 7.35 4.65
C TRP A 11 -2.47 7.59 3.26
N PRO A 12 -1.15 7.79 3.10
CA PRO A 12 -0.56 7.91 1.76
C PRO A 12 -0.66 6.61 0.95
N ALA A 13 -0.60 5.44 1.59
CA ALA A 13 -0.82 4.16 0.90
C ALA A 13 -2.20 4.09 0.25
N PHE A 14 -3.23 4.67 0.86
CA PHE A 14 -4.59 4.73 0.31
C PHE A 14 -4.62 5.49 -1.03
N LEU A 15 -3.94 6.65 -1.09
CA LEU A 15 -3.87 7.46 -2.31
C LEU A 15 -3.07 6.74 -3.42
N CYS A 16 -1.95 6.11 -3.07
CA CYS A 16 -1.17 5.32 -4.02
C CYS A 16 -1.98 4.12 -4.56
N ALA A 17 -2.74 3.45 -3.71
CA ALA A 17 -3.59 2.34 -4.11
C ALA A 17 -4.72 2.77 -5.04
N ALA A 18 -5.39 3.89 -4.75
CA ALA A 18 -6.40 4.46 -5.63
C ALA A 18 -5.82 4.82 -7.02
N LEU A 19 -4.62 5.40 -7.06
CA LEU A 19 -3.95 5.70 -8.32
C LEU A 19 -3.57 4.42 -9.08
N ALA A 20 -3.02 3.42 -8.39
CA ALA A 20 -2.66 2.14 -8.98
C ALA A 20 -3.89 1.41 -9.54
N GLU A 21 -5.00 1.42 -8.81
CA GLU A 21 -6.29 0.88 -9.24
C GLU A 21 -6.75 1.53 -10.56
N LEU A 22 -6.75 2.85 -10.63
CA LEU A 22 -7.13 3.59 -11.85
C LEU A 22 -6.23 3.23 -13.04
N VAL A 23 -4.91 3.12 -12.81
CA VAL A 23 -3.95 2.76 -13.87
C VAL A 23 -4.14 1.32 -14.34
N VAL A 24 -4.32 0.37 -13.41
CA VAL A 24 -4.46 -1.05 -13.74
C VAL A 24 -5.77 -1.30 -14.46
N PHE A 25 -6.89 -0.78 -13.96
CA PHE A 25 -8.19 -0.99 -14.60
C PHE A 25 -8.43 -0.12 -15.85
N ALA A 26 -7.62 0.91 -16.08
CA ALA A 26 -7.58 1.56 -17.40
C ALA A 26 -7.01 0.62 -18.48
N VAL A 27 -6.21 -0.37 -18.11
CA VAL A 27 -5.58 -1.34 -19.03
C VAL A 27 -6.27 -2.71 -18.99
N VAL A 28 -6.79 -3.11 -17.83
CA VAL A 28 -7.42 -4.41 -17.58
C VAL A 28 -8.92 -4.21 -17.39
N ASP A 29 -9.74 -4.77 -18.29
CA ASP A 29 -11.19 -4.76 -18.11
C ASP A 29 -11.59 -5.79 -17.04
N PRO A 30 -12.22 -5.38 -15.93
CA PRO A 30 -12.69 -6.33 -14.93
C PRO A 30 -13.78 -7.28 -15.45
N ALA A 31 -14.52 -6.91 -16.50
CA ALA A 31 -15.53 -7.78 -17.11
C ALA A 31 -14.92 -8.92 -17.94
N ASP A 32 -13.65 -8.80 -18.34
CA ASP A 32 -12.91 -9.83 -19.08
C ASP A 32 -12.08 -10.74 -18.16
N LEU A 33 -12.21 -10.59 -16.84
CA LEU A 33 -11.58 -11.51 -15.89
C LEU A 33 -12.26 -12.88 -15.98
N ARG A 34 -11.55 -13.85 -16.54
CA ARG A 34 -11.94 -15.26 -16.62
C ARG A 34 -11.08 -16.08 -15.66
N PHE A 35 -11.68 -16.72 -14.66
CA PHE A 35 -10.96 -17.60 -13.74
C PHE A 35 -11.12 -19.04 -14.23
N PHE A 36 -10.00 -19.73 -14.48
CA PHE A 36 -10.00 -21.11 -15.00
C PHE A 36 -10.78 -21.31 -16.32
N GLY A 37 -10.92 -20.26 -17.14
CA GLY A 37 -11.62 -20.32 -18.43
C GLY A 37 -13.13 -20.10 -18.34
N GLU A 38 -13.69 -19.97 -17.14
CA GLU A 38 -15.10 -19.64 -16.92
C GLU A 38 -15.25 -18.15 -16.61
N GLN A 39 -16.31 -17.52 -17.13
CA GLN A 39 -16.63 -16.15 -16.77
C GLN A 39 -17.00 -16.14 -15.29
N ILE A 40 -16.25 -15.40 -14.51
CA ILE A 40 -16.50 -15.33 -13.08
C ILE A 40 -17.73 -14.45 -12.90
N ALA A 41 -18.79 -14.98 -12.30
CA ALA A 41 -19.99 -14.21 -11.95
C ALA A 41 -19.75 -13.29 -10.73
N VAL A 42 -18.55 -12.72 -10.58
CA VAL A 42 -18.31 -11.67 -9.59
C VAL A 42 -18.75 -10.35 -10.20
N SER A 43 -19.46 -9.53 -9.43
CA SER A 43 -19.79 -8.18 -9.89
C SER A 43 -18.50 -7.38 -10.12
N ALA A 44 -18.51 -6.49 -11.12
CA ALA A 44 -17.41 -5.58 -11.37
C ALA A 44 -17.05 -4.77 -10.12
N GLU A 45 -18.06 -4.34 -9.34
CA GLU A 45 -17.88 -3.66 -8.05
C GLU A 45 -17.04 -4.47 -7.05
N ALA A 46 -17.23 -5.78 -6.97
CA ALA A 46 -16.45 -6.63 -6.07
C ALA A 46 -14.98 -6.70 -6.52
N VAL A 47 -14.73 -6.77 -7.82
CA VAL A 47 -13.36 -6.78 -8.38
C VAL A 47 -12.63 -5.47 -8.06
N TYR A 48 -13.28 -4.32 -8.28
CA TYR A 48 -12.71 -3.01 -7.93
C TYR A 48 -12.37 -2.94 -6.45
N THR A 49 -13.36 -3.25 -5.60
CA THR A 49 -13.20 -3.17 -4.14
C THR A 49 -12.06 -4.08 -3.64
N VAL A 50 -12.03 -5.35 -4.07
CA VAL A 50 -10.99 -6.29 -3.66
C VAL A 50 -9.61 -5.82 -4.13
N SER A 51 -9.50 -5.36 -5.38
CA SER A 51 -8.24 -4.90 -5.95
C SER A 51 -7.71 -3.66 -5.23
N PHE A 52 -8.60 -2.71 -4.89
CA PHE A 52 -8.26 -1.56 -4.06
C PHE A 52 -7.65 -1.98 -2.73
N PHE A 53 -8.29 -2.90 -1.99
CA PHE A 53 -7.78 -3.38 -0.71
C PHE A 53 -6.45 -4.11 -0.85
N VAL A 54 -6.27 -4.91 -1.91
CA VAL A 54 -5.00 -5.59 -2.20
C VAL A 54 -3.88 -4.57 -2.43
N PHE A 55 -4.09 -3.58 -3.31
CA PHE A 55 -3.09 -2.54 -3.55
C PHE A 55 -2.81 -1.71 -2.30
N TRP A 56 -3.84 -1.37 -1.52
CA TRP A 56 -3.69 -0.61 -0.29
C TRP A 56 -2.84 -1.34 0.75
N LEU A 57 -3.09 -2.64 0.95
CA LEU A 57 -2.30 -3.47 1.84
C LEU A 57 -0.87 -3.65 1.35
N LEU A 58 -0.65 -3.83 0.04
CA LEU A 58 0.70 -3.94 -0.54
C LEU A 58 1.51 -2.64 -0.36
N CYS A 59 0.92 -1.48 -0.64
CA CYS A 59 1.55 -0.18 -0.42
C CYS A 59 1.86 0.07 1.07
N GLY A 60 0.91 -0.26 1.94
CA GLY A 60 1.09 -0.16 3.39
C GLY A 60 2.21 -1.09 3.90
N LEU A 61 2.24 -2.33 3.42
CA LEU A 61 3.26 -3.32 3.77
C LEU A 61 4.65 -2.89 3.30
N SER A 62 4.77 -2.40 2.06
CA SER A 62 6.03 -1.87 1.51
C SER A 62 6.60 -0.73 2.36
N SER A 63 5.74 0.20 2.79
CA SER A 63 6.11 1.30 3.68
C SER A 63 6.51 0.80 5.08
N ALA A 64 5.77 -0.16 5.62
CA ALA A 64 6.09 -0.79 6.90
C ALA A 64 7.44 -1.54 6.87
N LEU A 65 7.72 -2.25 5.78
CA LEU A 65 9.00 -2.92 5.54
C LEU A 65 10.15 -1.92 5.41
N THR A 66 9.94 -0.81 4.71
CA THR A 66 10.93 0.28 4.64
C THR A 66 11.30 0.78 6.03
N LEU A 67 10.31 0.99 6.91
CA LEU A 67 10.56 1.40 8.29
C LEU A 67 11.19 0.30 9.15
N TYR A 68 10.90 -0.97 8.86
CA TYR A 68 11.51 -2.11 9.55
C TYR A 68 13.00 -2.27 9.21
N VAL A 69 13.37 -2.04 7.96
CA VAL A 69 14.77 -2.13 7.48
C VAL A 69 15.56 -0.85 7.76
N SER A 70 14.88 0.30 7.85
CA SER A 70 15.51 1.59 8.12
C SER A 70 16.38 1.51 9.39
N PRO A 71 17.69 1.77 9.31
CA PRO A 71 18.53 1.85 10.50
C PRO A 71 17.96 2.97 11.37
N GLY A 72 17.55 2.61 12.59
CA GLY A 72 16.83 3.51 13.49
C GLY A 72 17.50 4.89 13.53
N ILE A 73 16.69 5.93 13.32
CA ILE A 73 17.07 7.35 13.35
C ILE A 73 17.71 7.74 14.72
N GLY A 74 17.78 6.83 15.69
CA GLY A 74 18.50 6.98 16.96
C GLY A 74 20.04 6.93 16.88
N LYS A 75 20.64 6.78 15.69
CA LYS A 75 22.12 6.89 15.54
C LYS A 75 22.62 8.29 15.15
N LEU A 76 21.73 9.24 14.87
CA LEU A 76 22.12 10.62 14.52
C LEU A 76 22.34 11.49 15.77
N GLU A 77 21.63 11.22 16.87
CA GLU A 77 21.80 11.97 18.14
C GLU A 77 23.05 11.56 18.93
N ALA A 78 23.64 10.40 18.66
CA ALA A 78 24.86 9.95 19.34
C ALA A 78 26.14 10.62 18.80
N HIS A 79 26.04 11.42 17.73
CA HIS A 79 27.15 12.14 17.11
C HIS A 79 26.98 13.67 17.15
N GLU A 80 25.99 14.18 17.89
CA GLU A 80 25.98 15.58 18.31
C GLU A 80 26.80 15.69 19.60
N HIS A 81 28.06 16.01 19.39
CA HIS A 81 29.13 16.13 20.36
C HIS A 81 28.70 16.91 21.64
N PRO A 82 28.96 16.38 22.84
CA PRO A 82 28.85 17.14 24.07
C PRO A 82 30.07 18.06 24.12
N LEU A 83 29.94 19.38 23.91
CA LEU A 83 30.83 20.45 24.41
C LEU A 83 30.36 21.79 23.81
N VAL A 84 29.26 22.36 24.29
CA VAL A 84 29.05 23.79 24.67
C VAL A 84 27.89 23.83 25.65
#